data_AF-A0A972XUP1-F1
#
_entry.id   AF-A0A972XUP1-F1
#
_cell.length_a   1.000
_cell.length_b   1.000
_cell.length_c   1.000
_cell.angle_alpha   90.00
_cell.angle_beta   90.00
_cell.angle_gamma   90.00
#
_symmetry.space_group_name_H-M   'P 1'
#
loop_
_entity.id
_entity.type
_entity.pdbx_description
1 polymer ?
#
loop_
_entity_poly.entity_id
_entity_poly.type
_entity_poly.pdbx_seq_one_letter_code
_entity_poly.pdbx_strand_id
1 'polypeptide(L)'
;TFHLEASLFQRQPDYLLKVRGMSMRDIGIIDGDLLAVQQTKEARNGQIVVARLGDEVTVKRFRRTHNLIELLPENPDFEPIIVRPGDTFEIEGLAVGLIRNTVLG
;
A
#
# COMPACT_ATOMS: atom_id res chain seq x y z
N THR A 1 12.74 21.35 -1.09
CA THR A 1 11.55 20.99 -0.31
C THR A 1 10.40 20.80 -1.29
N PHE A 2 9.79 19.63 -1.35
CA PHE A 2 8.64 19.39 -2.24
C PHE A 2 7.40 20.01 -1.58
N HIS A 3 6.86 21.07 -2.18
CA HIS A 3 5.55 21.62 -1.80
C HIS A 3 4.51 20.96 -2.69
N LEU A 4 3.71 20.08 -2.09
CA LEU A 4 2.64 19.38 -2.76
C LEU A 4 1.33 20.11 -2.45
N GLU A 5 0.62 20.58 -3.47
CA GLU A 5 -0.67 21.23 -3.25
C GLU A 5 -1.68 20.20 -2.72
N ALA A 6 -2.31 20.51 -1.59
CA ALA A 6 -3.29 19.63 -0.94
C ALA A 6 -4.49 19.30 -1.86
N SER A 7 -4.75 20.15 -2.85
CA SER A 7 -5.79 19.98 -3.89
C SER A 7 -5.54 18.78 -4.81
N LEU A 8 -4.31 18.25 -4.88
CA LEU A 8 -3.99 17.07 -5.66
C LEU A 8 -4.53 15.77 -5.06
N PHE A 9 -4.99 15.81 -3.80
CA PHE A 9 -5.58 14.66 -3.12
C PHE A 9 -6.98 15.02 -2.62
N GLN A 10 -7.96 14.14 -2.83
CA GLN A 10 -9.29 14.29 -2.22
C GLN A 10 -9.23 14.27 -0.67
N ARG A 11 -8.13 13.77 -0.10
CA ARG A 11 -7.80 13.76 1.33
C ARG A 11 -6.30 13.95 1.51
N GLN A 12 -5.90 14.85 2.40
CA GLN A 12 -4.49 15.07 2.72
C GLN A 12 -3.86 13.77 3.27
N PRO A 13 -2.74 13.30 2.71
CA PRO A 13 -2.05 12.13 3.24
C PRO A 13 -1.37 12.46 4.57
N ASP A 14 -1.34 11.51 5.49
CA ASP A 14 -0.69 11.64 6.79
C ASP A 14 0.83 11.45 6.66
N TYR A 15 1.27 10.58 5.75
CA TYR A 15 2.69 10.34 5.47
C TYR A 15 2.91 9.80 4.06
N LEU A 16 4.18 9.81 3.62
CA LEU A 16 4.61 9.20 2.37
C LEU A 16 5.51 7.99 2.65
N LEU A 17 5.32 6.91 1.91
CA LEU A 17 6.20 5.74 1.92
C LEU A 17 6.94 5.60 0.60
N LYS A 18 8.24 5.34 0.66
CA LYS A 18 9.00 4.96 -0.52
C LYS A 18 8.74 3.49 -0.84
N VAL A 19 8.17 3.22 -1.99
CA VAL A 19 7.89 1.88 -2.48
C VAL A 19 9.21 1.17 -2.78
N ARG A 20 9.29 -0.09 -2.33
CA ARG A 20 10.38 -1.02 -2.64
C ARG A 20 9.83 -2.27 -3.30
N GLY A 21 10.42 -2.64 -4.43
CA GLY A 21 10.01 -3.81 -5.21
C GLY A 21 8.82 -3.55 -6.13
N MET A 22 8.39 -4.63 -6.80
CA MET A 22 7.48 -4.58 -7.96
C MET A 22 6.17 -5.33 -7.73
N SER A 23 5.85 -5.71 -6.49
CA SER A 23 4.68 -6.56 -6.18
C SER A 23 3.32 -5.93 -6.54
N MET A 24 3.29 -4.62 -6.81
CA MET A 24 2.09 -3.87 -7.15
C MET A 24 2.18 -3.22 -8.55
N ARG A 25 3.07 -3.75 -9.42
CA ARG A 25 3.41 -3.19 -10.74
C ARG A 25 2.19 -3.00 -11.64
N ASP A 26 1.27 -3.94 -11.67
CA ASP A 26 0.22 -3.99 -12.70
C ASP A 26 -0.85 -2.92 -12.48
N ILE A 27 -0.86 -2.28 -11.30
CA ILE A 27 -1.67 -1.09 -11.01
C ILE A 27 -0.85 0.21 -11.00
N GLY A 28 0.36 0.17 -11.52
CA GLY A 28 1.22 1.33 -11.69
C GLY A 28 1.98 1.75 -10.43
N ILE A 29 2.02 0.94 -9.36
CA ILE A 29 2.90 1.17 -8.20
C ILE A 29 4.24 0.46 -8.46
N ILE A 30 5.30 1.25 -8.66
CA ILE A 30 6.61 0.78 -9.12
C ILE A 30 7.69 1.10 -8.08
N ASP A 31 8.77 0.33 -8.07
CA ASP A 31 9.94 0.61 -7.23
C ASP A 31 10.41 2.06 -7.37
N GLY A 32 10.63 2.72 -6.24
CA GLY A 32 11.06 4.11 -6.18
C GLY A 32 9.94 5.15 -6.10
N ASP A 33 8.69 4.77 -6.33
CA ASP A 33 7.54 5.67 -6.12
C ASP A 33 7.41 6.12 -4.67
N LEU A 34 6.81 7.29 -4.47
CA LEU A 34 6.31 7.73 -3.17
C LEU A 34 4.80 7.48 -3.11
N LEU A 35 4.40 6.55 -2.25
CA LEU A 35 3.01 6.24 -1.95
C LEU A 35 2.50 7.22 -0.90
N ALA A 36 1.44 7.96 -1.22
CA ALA A 36 0.74 8.80 -0.26
C ALA A 36 -0.23 7.93 0.55
N VAL A 37 -0.11 7.98 1.88
CA VAL A 37 -0.83 7.09 2.79
C VAL A 37 -1.70 7.90 3.74
N GLN A 38 -2.97 7.51 3.87
CA GLN A 38 -3.85 7.95 4.93
C GLN A 38 -3.80 6.92 6.07
N GLN A 39 -3.43 7.35 7.27
CA GLN A 39 -3.35 6.50 8.45
C GLN A 39 -4.74 6.01 8.85
N THR A 40 -4.90 4.71 9.00
CA THR A 40 -6.13 4.08 9.48
C THR A 40 -5.86 2.62 9.82
N LYS A 41 -6.61 2.09 10.79
CA LYS A 41 -6.58 0.67 11.16
C LYS A 41 -7.64 -0.17 10.45
N GLU A 42 -8.50 0.48 9.67
CA GLU A 42 -9.61 -0.16 8.97
C GLU A 42 -9.41 -0.11 7.46
N ALA A 43 -9.70 -1.23 6.80
CA ALA A 43 -9.77 -1.33 5.35
C ALA A 43 -10.94 -2.21 4.90
N ARG A 44 -11.43 -1.92 3.71
CA ARG A 44 -12.43 -2.69 2.98
C ARG A 44 -11.76 -3.52 1.90
N ASN A 45 -12.41 -4.61 1.52
CA ASN A 45 -11.93 -5.48 0.44
C ASN A 45 -11.70 -4.68 -0.85
N GLY A 46 -10.59 -4.97 -1.51
CA GLY A 46 -10.19 -4.33 -2.76
C GLY A 46 -9.36 -3.06 -2.59
N GLN A 47 -9.30 -2.48 -1.39
CA GLN A 47 -8.45 -1.30 -1.14
C GLN A 47 -6.96 -1.66 -1.11
N ILE A 48 -6.12 -0.72 -1.53
CA ILE A 48 -4.67 -0.85 -1.41
C ILE A 48 -4.27 -0.38 -0.02
N VAL A 49 -3.65 -1.27 0.74
CA VAL A 49 -3.29 -1.05 2.14
C VAL A 49 -1.79 -1.09 2.32
N VAL A 50 -1.33 -0.32 3.30
CA VAL A 50 -0.05 -0.53 3.97
C VAL A 50 -0.34 -1.41 5.17
N ALA A 51 0.23 -2.61 5.17
CA ALA A 51 0.08 -3.56 6.26
C ALA A 51 1.43 -3.87 6.89
N ARG A 52 1.42 -3.97 8.22
CA ARG A 52 2.54 -4.48 9.00
C ARG A 52 2.28 -5.94 9.36
N LEU A 53 3.23 -6.81 9.04
CA LEU A 53 3.23 -8.22 9.40
C LEU A 53 4.53 -8.53 10.16
N GLY A 54 4.45 -8.65 11.48
CA GLY A 54 5.62 -8.63 12.35
C GLY A 54 6.41 -7.33 12.18
N ASP A 55 7.68 -7.45 11.76
CA ASP A 55 8.56 -6.31 11.52
C ASP A 55 8.52 -5.80 10.06
N GLU A 56 7.83 -6.51 9.16
CA GLU A 56 7.77 -6.16 7.74
C GLU A 56 6.59 -5.24 7.43
N VAL A 57 6.84 -4.19 6.65
CA VAL A 57 5.80 -3.32 6.08
C VAL A 57 5.65 -3.62 4.60
N THR A 58 4.43 -3.92 4.17
CA THR A 58 4.14 -4.29 2.77
C THR A 58 2.95 -3.51 2.23
N VAL A 59 2.96 -3.29 0.91
CA VAL A 59 1.83 -2.69 0.18
C VAL A 59 1.16 -3.79 -0.62
N LYS A 60 -0.14 -3.99 -0.39
CA LYS A 60 -0.94 -5.07 -1.00
C LYS A 60 -2.38 -4.66 -1.17
N ARG A 61 -3.12 -5.37 -2.03
CA ARG A 61 -4.57 -5.28 -2.06
C ARG A 61 -5.16 -6.13 -0.94
N PHE A 62 -5.96 -5.51 -0.09
CA PHE A 62 -6.58 -6.18 1.03
C PHE A 62 -7.80 -7.00 0.60
N ARG A 63 -7.84 -8.27 1.01
CA ARG A 63 -9.03 -9.13 0.87
C ARG A 63 -9.26 -9.88 2.19
N ARG A 64 -10.44 -9.68 2.77
CA ARG A 64 -10.91 -10.39 3.96
C ARG A 64 -12.16 -11.18 3.63
N THR A 65 -12.12 -12.48 3.95
CA THR A 65 -13.29 -13.36 3.95
C THR A 65 -13.74 -13.59 5.40
N HIS A 66 -14.76 -14.42 5.61
CA HIS A 66 -15.20 -14.78 6.97
C HIS A 66 -14.08 -15.43 7.80
N ASN A 67 -13.17 -16.17 7.15
CA ASN A 67 -12.23 -17.04 7.85
C ASN A 67 -10.77 -16.63 7.66
N LEU A 68 -10.46 -15.67 6.77
CA LEU A 68 -9.09 -15.40 6.36
C LEU A 68 -8.88 -13.96 5.91
N ILE A 69 -7.68 -13.45 6.17
CA ILE A 69 -7.16 -12.21 5.58
C ILE A 69 -6.05 -12.58 4.60
N GLU A 70 -6.13 -12.00 3.42
CA GLU A 70 -5.22 -12.18 2.31
C GLU A 70 -4.74 -10.82 1.82
N LEU A 71 -3.44 -10.72 1.60
CA LEU A 71 -2.78 -9.54 1.06
C LEU A 71 -2.30 -9.90 -0.34
N LEU A 72 -3.04 -9.44 -1.35
CA LEU A 72 -2.84 -9.83 -2.73
C LEU A 72 -1.83 -8.88 -3.39
N PRO A 73 -0.81 -9.41 -4.10
CA PRO A 73 -0.02 -8.59 -5.00
C PRO A 73 -0.83 -8.25 -6.25
N GLU A 74 -0.43 -7.17 -6.90
CA GLU A 74 -0.87 -6.81 -8.25
C GLU A 74 0.32 -7.01 -9.19
N ASN A 75 0.85 -8.24 -9.16
CA ASN A 75 1.91 -8.74 -10.02
C ASN A 75 1.90 -10.28 -9.95
N PRO A 76 1.73 -11.01 -11.06
CA PRO A 76 1.66 -12.47 -11.08
C PRO A 76 2.97 -13.16 -10.66
N ASP A 77 4.09 -12.44 -10.65
CA ASP A 77 5.40 -12.97 -10.22
C ASP A 77 5.49 -13.11 -8.68
N PHE A 78 4.47 -12.67 -7.94
CA PHE A 78 4.43 -12.68 -6.48
C PHE A 78 3.23 -13.47 -5.98
N GLU A 79 3.40 -14.20 -4.87
CA GLU A 79 2.32 -14.94 -4.24
C GLU A 79 1.52 -14.08 -3.24
N PRO A 80 0.22 -14.35 -3.08
CA PRO A 80 -0.58 -13.80 -1.96
C PRO A 80 0.05 -14.11 -0.60
N ILE A 81 0.06 -13.10 0.28
CA ILE A 81 0.42 -13.32 1.69
C ILE A 81 -0.86 -13.64 2.45
N ILE A 82 -0.85 -14.78 3.14
CA ILE A 82 -1.97 -15.25 3.95
C ILE A 82 -1.67 -14.95 5.41
N VAL A 83 -2.49 -14.12 6.06
CA VAL A 83 -2.35 -13.81 7.48
C VAL A 83 -2.95 -14.96 8.28
N ARG A 84 -2.10 -15.67 9.01
CA ARG A 84 -2.48 -16.86 9.79
C ARG A 84 -2.91 -16.47 11.21
N PRO A 85 -3.75 -17.30 11.86
CA PRO A 85 -4.03 -17.14 13.28
C PRO A 85 -2.73 -17.14 14.10
N GLY A 86 -2.48 -16.08 14.87
CA GLY A 86 -1.26 -15.90 15.67
C GLY A 86 -0.23 -14.96 15.04
N ASP A 87 -0.37 -14.59 13.77
CA ASP A 87 0.50 -13.58 13.16
C ASP A 87 0.22 -12.20 13.78
N THR A 88 1.28 -11.43 14.02
CA THR A 88 1.15 -10.02 14.39
C THR A 88 0.86 -9.23 13.12
N PHE A 89 -0.41 -8.85 12.92
CA PHE A 89 -0.87 -8.16 11.72
C PHE A 89 -1.61 -6.88 12.08
N GLU A 90 -1.23 -5.77 11.45
CA GLU A 90 -1.91 -4.48 11.57
C GLU A 90 -2.03 -3.79 10.22
N ILE A 91 -3.12 -3.08 10.01
CA ILE A 91 -3.24 -2.12 8.91
C ILE A 91 -2.74 -0.78 9.44
N GLU A 92 -1.75 -0.21 8.75
CA GLU A 92 -1.22 1.11 9.10
C GLU A 92 -1.95 2.23 8.38
N GLY A 93 -2.39 1.96 7.15
CA GLY A 93 -3.10 2.95 6.37
C GLY A 93 -3.54 2.49 4.99
N LEU A 94 -4.23 3.39 4.29
CA LEU A 94 -4.70 3.23 2.93
C LEU A 94 -3.85 4.05 1.98
N ALA A 95 -3.52 3.49 0.81
CA ALA A 95 -2.95 4.28 -0.27
C ALA A 95 -4.01 5.24 -0.84
N VAL A 96 -3.69 6.53 -0.87
CA VAL A 96 -4.57 7.59 -1.38
C VAL A 96 -4.01 8.32 -2.60
N GLY A 97 -2.78 8.01 -3.00
CA GLY A 97 -2.20 8.47 -4.26
C GLY A 97 -0.73 8.08 -4.43
N LEU A 98 -0.17 8.45 -5.57
CA LEU A 98 1.21 8.16 -5.95
C LEU A 98 1.89 9.43 -6.45
N ILE A 99 3.16 9.58 -6.08
CA ILE A 99 4.03 10.61 -6.61
C ILE A 99 5.22 9.89 -7.24
N ARG A 100 5.39 10.08 -8.54
CA ARG A 100 6.54 9.59 -9.29
C ARG A 100 7.33 10.76 -9.81
N ASN A 101 8.60 10.85 -9.42
CA ASN A 101 9.49 11.86 -9.95
C ASN A 101 10.05 11.38 -11.29
N THR A 102 9.32 11.61 -12.38
CA THR A 102 9.83 11.39 -13.72
C THR A 102 10.77 12.54 -14.04
N VAL A 103 12.08 12.29 -14.08
CA VAL A 103 12.97 13.20 -14.80
C VAL A 103 12.60 13.06 -16.27
N LEU A 104 11.96 14.08 -16.84
CA LEU A 104 11.83 14.20 -18.29
C LEU A 104 13.26 14.31 -18.84
N GLY A 105 13.76 13.19 -19.36
CA GLY A 105 14.98 13.15 -20.17
C GLY A 105 14.69 13.58 -21.59
#